data_AF-A0A413YVG4-F1
#
_entry.id   AF-A0A413YVG4-F1
#
_cell.length_a   1.000
_cell.length_b   1.000
_cell.length_c   1.000
_cell.angle_alpha   90.00
_cell.angle_beta   90.00
_cell.angle_gamma   90.00
#
_symmetry.space_group_name_H-M   'P 1'
#
loop_
_entity.id
_entity.type
_entity.pdbx_description
1 polymer ?
#
loop_
_entity_poly.entity_id
_entity_poly.type
_entity_poly.pdbx_seq_one_letter_code
_entity_poly.pdbx_strand_id
1 'polypeptide(L)'
;MLIIAIVLVCLAHFIRTLRWELFVKTYEKPNTKNLLQSLSIGYFINSFIPFKAGDLVRAWISGRKMKNGRGFALATVIVDRYLDILVVGILFAIFSAFNLDSADSVWFYMFLAVGVLAVTVLVYILRGYVKRILKNIAGIFNAGIEIRLLRFFWSLIWSFKDIFKKISKTRLLLETLGMWILYLASYYCFAAFLSHQGSNVNWLDVFYMLFTKNSIHVGSLGAITFTQGMMNAQMIWTGIYLFAPIVILFVISLCLKSKDDETLDSEEEYLNLIPQLDENERLNFLETYFSNERREYIESYLKINQNILIIRDYSAGSNATTMLCMNNGKNFFRKYAFGADGDKLYQQIEWLQRFKDIIPLPDIMQYQKQDNFCYYDMPYDSQAVGLFDYAHSMPKENAWKFIKKATECLENSLYKVNQRPADKATIDEYIKSKVNKNLDKIMNAKYLKRLMEYDKIIINGRSFHNLPYYLPYLSEEHLYDIFKNDTYSEIHGDLTIENIICTRNADGEDDFYIIDPNTGNIHDSSNLDYGKLLQSIHGGYEFLMATKNVSIEKNRINFVFTKSEAYTYLYDMLDKYMRENFEEERVKSIYYHEIIHWLRLMPYKIEKNGKRVLLFYAGMLMVMYDVVNNFEEEK
;
A
#
# COMPACT_ATOMS: atom_id res chain seq x y z
N MET A 1 1.91 23.68 53.64
CA MET A 1 1.18 22.47 53.17
C MET A 1 0.51 22.67 51.81
N LEU A 2 -0.38 23.66 51.62
CA LEU A 2 -1.03 23.90 50.31
C LEU A 2 -0.03 24.09 49.13
N ILE A 3 0.99 24.94 49.30
CA ILE A 3 2.01 25.18 48.26
C ILE A 3 2.73 23.88 47.88
N ILE A 4 3.09 23.06 48.88
CA ILE A 4 3.74 21.76 48.67
C ILE A 4 2.81 20.84 47.88
N ALA A 5 1.52 20.79 48.22
CA ALA A 5 0.53 20.01 47.50
C ALA A 5 0.43 20.44 46.03
N ILE A 6 0.39 21.75 45.75
CA ILE A 6 0.35 22.31 44.39
C ILE A 6 1.61 21.92 43.60
N VAL A 7 2.80 22.05 44.20
CA VAL A 7 4.07 21.67 43.56
C VAL A 7 4.09 20.17 43.22
N LEU A 8 3.65 19.32 44.14
CA LEU A 8 3.56 17.87 43.92
C LEU A 8 2.59 17.51 42.78
N VAL A 9 1.43 18.18 42.69
CA VAL A 9 0.49 18.01 41.55
C VAL A 9 1.11 18.46 40.23
N CYS A 10 1.81 19.60 40.21
CA CYS A 10 2.53 20.06 39.02
C CYS A 10 3.56 19.01 38.55
N LEU A 11 4.36 18.46 39.47
CA LEU A 11 5.33 17.41 39.17
C LEU A 11 4.63 16.13 38.66
N ALA A 12 3.53 15.71 39.29
CA ALA A 12 2.76 14.56 38.85
C ALA A 12 2.22 14.74 37.42
N HIS A 13 1.62 15.90 37.12
CA HIS A 13 1.17 16.22 35.75
C HIS A 13 2.33 16.30 34.75
N PHE A 14 3.50 16.77 35.17
CA PHE A 14 4.68 16.77 34.30
C PHE A 14 5.16 15.35 33.97
N ILE A 15 5.26 14.46 34.97
CA ILE A 15 5.55 13.03 34.73
C ILE A 15 4.49 12.40 33.83
N ARG A 16 3.22 12.77 34.00
CA ARG A 16 2.14 12.33 33.10
C ARG A 16 2.37 12.76 31.65
N THR A 17 2.87 13.97 31.42
CA THR A 17 3.24 14.43 30.08
C THR A 17 4.41 13.62 29.52
N LEU A 18 5.42 13.27 30.34
CA LEU A 18 6.51 12.39 29.92
C LEU A 18 6.02 10.97 29.57
N ARG A 19 5.05 10.45 30.32
CA ARG A 19 4.39 9.18 30.00
C ARG A 19 3.62 9.27 28.69
N TRP A 20 2.90 10.36 28.48
CA TRP A 20 2.18 10.57 27.24
C TRP A 20 3.14 10.70 26.05
N GLU A 21 4.30 11.33 26.26
CA GLU A 21 5.38 11.45 25.29
C GLU A 21 5.89 10.08 24.80
N LEU A 22 5.91 9.04 25.66
CA LEU A 22 6.22 7.67 25.23
C LEU A 22 5.24 7.11 24.20
N PHE A 23 3.94 7.41 24.34
CA PHE A 23 2.92 6.98 23.37
C PHE A 23 3.16 7.66 22.01
N VAL A 24 3.53 8.95 22.03
CA VAL A 24 3.77 9.76 20.83
C VAL A 24 5.04 9.33 20.10
N LYS A 25 6.12 9.08 20.84
CA LYS A 25 7.45 8.72 20.29
C LYS A 25 7.43 7.49 19.37
N THR A 26 6.41 6.63 19.49
CA THR A 26 6.24 5.45 18.63
C THR A 26 6.06 5.79 17.15
N TYR A 27 5.55 6.99 16.84
CA TYR A 27 5.17 7.38 15.47
C TYR A 27 5.69 8.75 15.03
N GLU A 28 6.09 9.63 15.95
CA GLU A 28 6.63 10.94 15.61
C GLU A 28 7.43 11.56 16.76
N LYS A 29 8.26 12.55 16.45
CA LYS A 29 9.00 13.33 17.44
C LYS A 29 8.00 14.09 18.32
N PRO A 30 7.98 13.84 19.64
CA PRO A 30 7.05 14.50 20.53
C PRO A 30 7.43 15.96 20.77
N ASN A 31 6.42 16.85 20.74
CA ASN A 31 6.57 18.24 21.14
C ASN A 31 6.00 18.42 22.56
N THR A 32 6.88 18.30 23.57
CA THR A 32 6.50 18.35 25.00
C THR A 32 5.74 19.64 25.35
N LYS A 33 6.08 20.78 24.72
CA LYS A 33 5.34 22.04 24.86
C LYS A 33 3.89 21.89 24.43
N ASN A 34 3.66 21.36 23.22
CA ASN A 34 2.31 21.16 22.70
C ASN A 34 1.51 20.15 23.55
N LEU A 35 2.15 19.07 24.00
CA LEU A 35 1.53 18.08 24.87
C LEU A 35 1.13 18.69 26.22
N LEU A 36 2.02 19.49 26.83
CA LEU A 36 1.72 20.15 28.11
C LEU A 36 0.57 21.16 27.99
N GLN A 37 0.56 21.98 26.94
CA GLN A 37 -0.54 22.91 26.64
C GLN A 37 -1.88 22.18 26.46
N SER A 38 -1.87 21.10 25.67
CA SER A 38 -3.06 20.31 25.39
C SER A 38 -3.61 19.65 26.65
N LEU A 39 -2.72 19.16 27.53
CA LEU A 39 -3.09 18.58 28.82
C LEU A 39 -3.72 19.63 29.74
N SER A 40 -3.10 20.81 29.89
CA SER A 40 -3.65 21.90 30.71
C SER A 40 -5.03 22.34 30.24
N ILE A 41 -5.22 22.56 28.92
CA ILE A 41 -6.52 22.98 28.37
C ILE A 41 -7.59 21.90 28.58
N GLY A 42 -7.25 20.62 28.32
CA GLY A 42 -8.19 19.52 28.55
C GLY A 42 -8.62 19.42 30.01
N TYR A 43 -7.69 19.63 30.95
CA TYR A 43 -7.96 19.54 32.38
C TYR A 43 -8.79 20.72 32.88
N PHE A 44 -8.54 21.91 32.34
CA PHE A 44 -9.38 23.07 32.60
C PHE A 44 -10.83 22.81 32.17
N ILE A 45 -11.05 22.24 30.98
CA ILE A 45 -12.38 21.91 30.48
C ILE A 45 -13.05 20.82 31.32
N ASN A 46 -12.30 19.80 31.75
CA ASN A 46 -12.79 18.74 32.63
C ASN A 46 -13.27 19.24 34.01
N SER A 47 -12.90 20.45 34.41
CA SER A 47 -13.45 21.08 35.62
C SER A 47 -14.92 21.47 35.47
N PHE A 48 -15.38 21.74 34.25
CA PHE A 48 -16.74 22.24 33.98
C PHE A 48 -17.64 21.24 33.24
N ILE A 49 -17.06 20.37 32.41
CA ILE A 49 -17.82 19.48 31.53
C ILE A 49 -17.85 18.05 32.13
N PRO A 50 -19.02 17.37 32.08
CA PRO A 50 -19.14 15.98 32.51
C PRO A 50 -18.37 14.99 31.62
N PHE A 51 -18.28 13.75 32.09
CA PHE A 51 -17.64 12.60 31.45
C PHE A 51 -16.17 12.80 31.07
N LYS A 52 -15.51 13.81 31.65
CA LYS A 52 -14.15 14.22 31.31
C LYS A 52 -13.98 14.45 29.79
N ALA A 53 -14.99 15.03 29.14
CA ALA A 53 -14.98 15.30 27.70
C ALA A 53 -13.87 16.28 27.24
N GLY A 54 -13.25 17.01 28.17
CA GLY A 54 -12.05 17.80 27.90
C GLY A 54 -10.85 16.97 27.42
N ASP A 55 -10.83 15.65 27.64
CA ASP A 55 -9.85 14.75 27.05
C ASP A 55 -9.98 14.66 25.51
N LEU A 56 -11.20 14.76 24.98
CA LEU A 56 -11.41 14.84 23.53
C LEU A 56 -10.83 16.15 22.97
N VAL A 57 -10.92 17.24 23.73
CA VAL A 57 -10.30 18.52 23.37
C VAL A 57 -8.78 18.43 23.45
N ARG A 58 -8.22 17.79 24.49
CA ARG A 58 -6.79 17.47 24.59
C ARG A 58 -6.30 16.70 23.36
N ALA A 59 -7.02 15.66 22.95
CA ALA A 59 -6.70 14.88 21.75
C ALA A 59 -6.79 15.72 20.47
N TRP A 60 -7.80 16.58 20.36
CA TRP A 60 -8.01 17.42 19.18
C TRP A 60 -6.97 18.54 19.03
N ILE A 61 -6.59 19.21 20.12
CA ILE A 61 -5.57 20.27 20.11
C ILE A 61 -4.19 19.68 19.83
N SER A 62 -3.81 18.61 20.52
CA SER A 62 -2.53 17.96 20.27
C SER A 62 -2.45 17.44 18.84
N GLY A 63 -3.46 16.69 18.39
CA GLY A 63 -3.53 16.08 17.06
C GLY A 63 -3.57 17.07 15.89
N ARG A 64 -3.85 18.36 16.11
CA ARG A 64 -3.73 19.40 15.08
C ARG A 64 -2.27 19.68 14.69
N LYS A 65 -1.32 19.47 15.61
CA LYS A 65 0.11 19.69 15.35
C LYS A 65 0.90 18.39 15.18
N MET A 66 0.23 17.23 15.27
CA MET A 66 0.84 15.92 15.10
C MET A 66 0.84 15.52 13.62
N LYS A 67 1.93 14.92 13.13
CA LYS A 67 2.08 14.48 11.73
C LYS A 67 1.05 13.39 11.39
N ASN A 68 0.78 12.49 12.33
CA ASN A 68 -0.16 11.39 12.18
C ASN A 68 -1.63 11.77 12.48
N GLY A 69 -1.88 13.06 12.77
CA GLY A 69 -3.22 13.64 12.88
C GLY A 69 -4.00 13.27 14.14
N ARG A 70 -5.31 13.56 14.09
CA ARG A 70 -6.21 13.50 15.26
C ARG A 70 -6.56 12.09 15.73
N GLY A 71 -6.61 11.11 14.81
CA GLY A 71 -6.90 9.71 15.15
C GLY A 71 -5.82 9.12 16.06
N PHE A 72 -4.56 9.38 15.72
CA PHE A 72 -3.40 9.00 16.53
C PHE A 72 -3.44 9.67 17.90
N ALA A 73 -3.61 10.99 17.95
CA ALA A 73 -3.69 11.74 19.20
C ALA A 73 -4.79 11.18 20.12
N LEU A 74 -5.97 10.88 19.58
CA LEU A 74 -7.06 10.29 20.34
C LEU A 74 -6.70 8.90 20.88
N ALA A 75 -6.07 8.04 20.07
CA ALA A 75 -5.61 6.73 20.54
C ALA A 75 -4.64 6.86 21.72
N THR A 76 -3.69 7.80 21.67
CA THR A 76 -2.73 8.01 22.78
C THR A 76 -3.42 8.50 24.06
N VAL A 77 -4.44 9.37 23.96
CA VAL A 77 -5.21 9.85 25.11
C VAL A 77 -6.09 8.75 25.70
N ILE A 78 -6.71 7.91 24.84
CA ILE A 78 -7.47 6.74 25.29
C ILE A 78 -6.58 5.78 26.09
N VAL A 79 -5.38 5.47 25.58
CA VAL A 79 -4.42 4.61 26.30
C VAL A 79 -4.01 5.23 27.64
N ASP A 80 -3.71 6.52 27.67
CA ASP A 80 -3.37 7.25 28.91
C ASP A 80 -4.51 7.17 29.94
N ARG A 81 -5.76 7.34 29.50
CA ARG A 81 -6.94 7.27 30.36
C ARG A 81 -7.25 5.84 30.82
N TYR A 82 -7.05 4.86 29.96
CA TYR A 82 -7.24 3.45 30.28
C TYR A 82 -6.32 3.00 31.41
N LEU A 83 -5.04 3.36 31.35
CA LEU A 83 -4.08 3.06 32.42
C LEU A 83 -4.48 3.69 33.75
N ASP A 84 -4.99 4.92 33.74
CA ASP A 84 -5.45 5.57 34.97
C ASP A 84 -6.69 4.92 35.57
N ILE A 85 -7.67 4.55 34.74
CA ILE A 85 -8.87 3.84 35.23
C ILE A 85 -8.47 2.53 35.91
N LEU A 86 -7.50 1.81 35.34
CA LEU A 86 -6.97 0.59 35.96
C LEU A 86 -6.29 0.87 37.30
N VAL A 87 -5.40 1.87 37.38
CA VAL A 87 -4.71 2.19 38.64
C VAL A 87 -5.70 2.66 39.71
N VAL A 88 -6.66 3.53 39.35
CA VAL A 88 -7.71 3.98 40.27
C VAL A 88 -8.53 2.78 40.75
N GLY A 89 -8.94 1.88 39.86
CA GLY A 89 -9.64 0.65 40.24
C GLY A 89 -8.84 -0.22 41.21
N ILE A 90 -7.53 -0.36 41.00
CA ILE A 90 -6.64 -1.08 41.91
C ILE A 90 -6.56 -0.38 43.28
N LEU A 91 -6.45 0.95 43.32
CA LEU A 91 -6.42 1.70 44.57
C LEU A 91 -7.73 1.53 45.37
N PHE A 92 -8.89 1.62 44.71
CA PHE A 92 -10.19 1.35 45.33
C PHE A 92 -10.30 -0.10 45.84
N ALA A 93 -9.79 -1.08 45.08
CA ALA A 93 -9.76 -2.48 45.53
C ALA A 93 -8.89 -2.66 46.79
N ILE A 94 -7.75 -1.97 46.86
CA ILE A 94 -6.88 -1.94 48.05
C ILE A 94 -7.62 -1.30 49.22
N PHE A 95 -8.25 -0.13 49.05
CA PHE A 95 -8.98 0.55 50.12
C PHE A 95 -10.13 -0.30 50.67
N SER A 96 -10.86 -0.98 49.80
CA SER A 96 -11.90 -1.94 50.16
C SER A 96 -11.35 -3.09 51.01
N ALA A 97 -10.20 -3.68 50.62
CA ALA A 97 -9.57 -4.76 51.38
C ALA A 97 -9.16 -4.34 52.81
N PHE A 98 -8.91 -3.05 53.03
CA PHE A 98 -8.59 -2.48 54.35
C PHE A 98 -9.80 -1.84 55.07
N ASN A 99 -11.03 -2.00 54.55
CA ASN A 99 -12.26 -1.38 55.08
C ASN A 99 -12.18 0.16 55.22
N LEU A 100 -11.48 0.83 54.30
CA LEU A 100 -11.26 2.28 54.31
C LEU A 100 -12.26 3.05 53.43
N ASP A 101 -13.24 2.37 52.82
CA ASP A 101 -14.03 2.91 51.71
C ASP A 101 -15.56 2.83 51.90
N SER A 102 -16.25 3.70 51.15
CA SER A 102 -17.67 3.59 50.82
C SER A 102 -17.89 2.52 49.74
N ALA A 103 -18.74 1.53 50.00
CA ALA A 103 -18.99 0.41 49.08
C ALA A 103 -19.36 0.89 47.65
N ASP A 104 -20.15 1.95 47.52
CA ASP A 104 -20.68 2.42 46.23
C ASP A 104 -19.61 2.92 45.25
N SER A 105 -18.59 3.64 45.74
CA SER A 105 -17.51 4.16 44.88
C SER A 105 -16.58 3.04 44.42
N VAL A 106 -16.26 2.09 45.30
CA VAL A 106 -15.46 0.90 44.97
C VAL A 106 -16.14 0.09 43.88
N TRP A 107 -17.42 -0.27 44.07
CA TRP A 107 -18.17 -1.04 43.10
C TRP A 107 -18.22 -0.32 41.75
N PHE A 108 -18.47 0.99 41.74
CA PHE A 108 -18.51 1.78 40.51
C PHE A 108 -17.19 1.70 39.71
N TYR A 109 -16.03 1.97 40.34
CA TYR A 109 -14.75 1.95 39.63
C TYR A 109 -14.30 0.55 39.25
N MET A 110 -14.61 -0.46 40.06
CA MET A 110 -14.35 -1.87 39.71
C MET A 110 -15.18 -2.31 38.50
N PHE A 111 -16.49 -2.02 38.49
CA PHE A 111 -17.35 -2.29 37.33
C PHE A 111 -16.91 -1.50 36.09
N LEU A 112 -16.45 -0.25 36.26
CA LEU A 112 -15.90 0.54 35.17
C LEU A 112 -14.63 -0.10 34.60
N ALA A 113 -13.66 -0.48 35.45
CA ALA A 113 -12.42 -1.10 34.98
C ALA A 113 -12.69 -2.43 34.26
N VAL A 114 -13.51 -3.29 34.85
CA VAL A 114 -13.93 -4.58 34.26
C VAL A 114 -14.72 -4.34 32.97
N GLY A 115 -15.62 -3.36 32.95
CA GLY A 115 -16.42 -3.00 31.78
C GLY A 115 -15.55 -2.51 30.62
N VAL A 116 -14.59 -1.63 30.87
CA VAL A 116 -13.67 -1.13 29.83
C VAL A 116 -12.76 -2.25 29.31
N LEU A 117 -12.27 -3.14 30.19
CA LEU A 117 -11.58 -4.39 29.81
C LEU A 117 -12.46 -5.27 28.91
N ALA A 118 -13.70 -5.55 29.31
CA ALA A 118 -14.64 -6.39 28.57
C ALA A 118 -14.96 -5.80 27.19
N VAL A 119 -15.22 -4.49 27.11
CA VAL A 119 -15.44 -3.78 25.83
C VAL A 119 -14.20 -3.87 24.94
N THR A 120 -13.00 -3.73 25.49
CA THR A 120 -11.74 -3.80 24.72
C THR A 120 -11.55 -5.21 24.13
N VAL A 121 -11.80 -6.26 24.93
CA VAL A 121 -11.76 -7.66 24.48
C VAL A 121 -12.83 -7.91 23.42
N LEU A 122 -14.05 -7.42 23.63
CA LEU A 122 -15.16 -7.54 22.68
C LEU A 122 -14.83 -6.88 21.33
N VAL A 123 -14.30 -5.65 21.34
CA VAL A 123 -13.88 -4.94 20.12
C VAL A 123 -12.75 -5.68 19.42
N TYR A 124 -11.81 -6.27 20.17
CA TYR A 124 -10.73 -7.08 19.60
C TYR A 124 -11.25 -8.34 18.90
N ILE A 125 -12.17 -9.07 19.53
CA ILE A 125 -12.80 -10.28 18.96
C ILE A 125 -13.63 -9.92 17.73
N LEU A 126 -14.44 -8.86 17.82
CA LEU A 126 -15.34 -8.41 16.76
C LEU A 126 -14.68 -7.45 15.75
N ARG A 127 -13.34 -7.33 15.76
CA ARG A 127 -12.61 -6.35 14.93
C ARG A 127 -12.96 -6.39 13.44
N GLY A 128 -13.25 -7.58 12.90
CA GLY A 128 -13.67 -7.74 11.50
C GLY A 128 -15.03 -7.11 11.22
N TYR A 129 -16.00 -7.31 12.12
CA TYR A 129 -17.33 -6.70 12.03
C TYR A 129 -17.26 -5.19 12.26
N VAL A 130 -16.49 -4.73 13.26
CA VAL A 130 -16.29 -3.30 13.53
C VAL A 130 -15.78 -2.59 12.28
N LYS A 131 -14.76 -3.15 11.61
CA LYS A 131 -14.23 -2.60 10.37
C LYS A 131 -15.28 -2.47 9.26
N ARG A 132 -16.11 -3.51 9.07
CA ARG A 132 -17.18 -3.50 8.06
C ARG A 132 -18.25 -2.47 8.36
N ILE A 133 -18.64 -2.32 9.64
CA ILE A 133 -19.59 -1.29 10.07
C ILE A 133 -19.01 0.10 9.79
N LEU A 134 -17.73 0.34 10.11
CA LEU A 134 -17.06 1.61 9.82
C LEU A 134 -17.02 1.91 8.31
N LYS A 135 -16.76 0.90 7.46
CA LYS A 135 -16.85 1.05 6.00
C LYS A 135 -18.24 1.48 5.57
N ASN A 136 -19.27 0.75 6.02
CA ASN A 136 -20.65 1.02 5.64
C ASN A 136 -21.09 2.42 6.08
N ILE A 137 -20.70 2.87 7.27
CA ILE A 137 -20.99 4.22 7.75
C ILE A 137 -20.26 5.27 6.90
N ALA A 138 -18.97 5.06 6.61
CA ALA A 138 -18.18 6.00 5.85
C ALA A 138 -18.66 6.13 4.39
N GLY A 139 -19.07 5.03 3.76
CA GLY A 139 -19.57 4.98 2.39
C GLY A 139 -20.97 5.57 2.18
N ILE A 140 -21.68 5.98 3.24
CA ILE A 140 -22.91 6.79 3.13
C ILE A 140 -22.58 8.22 2.67
N PHE A 141 -21.36 8.69 2.92
CA PHE A 141 -20.94 10.05 2.61
C PHE A 141 -20.24 10.15 1.24
N ASN A 142 -19.92 11.38 0.83
CA ASN A 142 -19.12 11.57 -0.38
C ASN A 142 -17.67 11.08 -0.20
N ALA A 143 -16.97 10.78 -1.30
CA ALA A 143 -15.60 10.24 -1.28
C ALA A 143 -14.61 11.05 -0.41
N GLY A 144 -14.76 12.38 -0.39
CA GLY A 144 -13.92 13.25 0.43
C GLY A 144 -14.17 13.19 1.94
N ILE A 145 -15.39 12.86 2.39
CA ILE A 145 -15.70 12.60 3.81
C ILE A 145 -15.34 11.16 4.16
N GLU A 146 -15.67 10.22 3.28
CA GLU A 146 -15.36 8.80 3.43
C GLU A 146 -13.86 8.59 3.70
N ILE A 147 -12.99 9.14 2.85
CA ILE A 147 -11.55 9.01 3.01
C ILE A 147 -11.05 9.61 4.33
N ARG A 148 -11.63 10.74 4.78
CA ARG A 148 -11.25 11.38 6.04
C ARG A 148 -11.66 10.54 7.25
N LEU A 149 -12.85 9.95 7.21
CA LEU A 149 -13.35 9.06 8.26
C LEU A 149 -12.54 7.77 8.33
N LEU A 150 -12.33 7.10 7.19
CA LEU A 150 -11.56 5.86 7.13
C LEU A 150 -10.11 6.08 7.56
N ARG A 151 -9.49 7.19 7.15
CA ARG A 151 -8.12 7.57 7.60
C ARG A 151 -8.06 7.79 9.11
N PHE A 152 -9.07 8.45 9.68
CA PHE A 152 -9.16 8.67 11.12
C PHE A 152 -9.26 7.34 11.89
N PHE A 153 -10.18 6.46 11.49
CA PHE A 153 -10.35 5.15 12.13
C PHE A 153 -9.15 4.22 11.91
N TRP A 154 -8.52 4.29 10.73
CA TRP A 154 -7.29 3.56 10.44
C TRP A 154 -6.19 3.94 11.41
N SER A 155 -5.91 5.25 11.51
CA SER A 155 -4.91 5.80 12.44
C SER A 155 -5.22 5.39 13.87
N LEU A 156 -6.48 5.49 14.31
CA LEU A 156 -6.90 5.11 15.65
C LEU A 156 -6.64 3.61 15.95
N ILE A 157 -7.11 2.71 15.08
CA ILE A 157 -6.99 1.26 15.27
C ILE A 157 -5.52 0.83 15.22
N TRP A 158 -4.78 1.34 14.24
CA TRP A 158 -3.38 0.97 14.03
C TRP A 158 -2.51 1.43 15.19
N SER A 159 -2.66 2.69 15.62
CA SER A 159 -1.91 3.23 16.75
C SER A 159 -2.19 2.51 18.05
N PHE A 160 -3.45 2.15 18.33
CA PHE A 160 -3.79 1.37 19.52
C PHE A 160 -3.06 0.02 19.54
N LYS A 161 -2.90 -0.65 18.39
CA LYS A 161 -2.22 -1.95 18.29
C LYS A 161 -0.71 -1.84 18.55
N ASP A 162 -0.01 -0.87 17.97
CA ASP A 162 1.45 -0.83 18.08
C ASP A 162 1.96 -0.20 19.38
N ILE A 163 1.22 0.74 19.99
CA ILE A 163 1.58 1.39 21.26
C ILE A 163 1.90 0.33 22.32
N PHE A 164 1.08 -0.71 22.45
CA PHE A 164 1.33 -1.79 23.42
C PHE A 164 2.48 -2.72 23.02
N LYS A 165 2.82 -2.82 21.73
CA LYS A 165 3.85 -3.74 21.24
C LYS A 165 5.26 -3.14 21.32
N LYS A 166 5.40 -1.84 21.06
CA LYS A 166 6.70 -1.17 20.85
C LYS A 166 7.23 -0.42 22.08
N ILE A 167 6.37 -0.12 23.06
CA ILE A 167 6.78 0.69 24.22
C ILE A 167 7.51 -0.15 25.28
N SER A 168 8.52 0.46 25.89
CA SER A 168 9.20 -0.12 27.05
C SER A 168 8.25 -0.25 28.25
N LYS A 169 7.91 -1.49 28.58
CA LYS A 169 7.00 -1.82 29.70
C LYS A 169 7.53 -1.33 31.04
N THR A 170 8.85 -1.35 31.25
CA THR A 170 9.50 -0.93 32.49
C THR A 170 9.37 0.57 32.70
N ARG A 171 9.66 1.36 31.66
CA ARG A 171 9.55 2.82 31.73
C ARG A 171 8.10 3.26 31.93
N LEU A 172 7.16 2.64 31.23
CA LEU A 172 5.72 2.90 31.40
C LEU A 172 5.25 2.65 32.84
N LEU A 173 5.73 1.55 33.46
CA LEU A 173 5.41 1.21 34.85
C LEU A 173 5.99 2.25 35.82
N LEU A 174 7.27 2.61 35.67
CA LEU A 174 7.94 3.57 36.55
C LEU A 174 7.31 4.95 36.49
N GLU A 175 7.02 5.48 35.29
CA GLU A 175 6.38 6.79 35.13
C GLU A 175 4.94 6.78 35.66
N THR A 176 4.20 5.67 35.52
CA THR A 176 2.86 5.53 36.09
C THR A 176 2.89 5.50 37.61
N LEU A 177 3.76 4.69 38.22
CA LEU A 177 3.89 4.61 39.68
C LEU A 177 4.39 5.93 40.27
N GLY A 178 5.43 6.54 39.68
CA GLY A 178 5.97 7.81 40.12
C GLY A 178 4.93 8.94 40.07
N MET A 179 4.15 9.01 38.99
CA MET A 179 3.03 9.95 38.88
C MET A 179 1.99 9.76 40.00
N TRP A 180 1.55 8.52 40.25
CA TRP A 180 0.51 8.25 41.26
C TRP A 180 1.00 8.45 42.70
N ILE A 181 2.27 8.12 43.01
CA ILE A 181 2.88 8.40 44.31
C ILE A 181 2.86 9.91 44.59
N LEU A 182 3.22 10.75 43.60
CA LEU A 182 3.16 12.20 43.74
C LEU A 182 1.74 12.73 43.91
N TYR A 183 0.75 12.15 43.21
CA TYR A 183 -0.66 12.50 43.43
C TYR A 183 -1.11 12.18 44.85
N LEU A 184 -0.86 10.97 45.35
CA LEU A 184 -1.24 10.57 46.70
C LEU A 184 -0.53 11.41 47.77
N ALA A 185 0.77 11.69 47.59
CA ALA A 185 1.51 12.59 48.47
C ALA A 185 0.93 14.02 48.46
N SER A 186 0.50 14.50 47.29
CA SER A 186 -0.19 15.79 47.19
C SER A 186 -1.54 15.80 47.91
N TYR A 187 -2.35 14.75 47.76
CA TYR A 187 -3.63 14.61 48.46
C TYR A 187 -3.44 14.61 49.97
N TYR A 188 -2.40 13.94 50.47
CA TYR A 188 -2.01 13.98 51.87
C TYR A 188 -1.66 15.39 52.34
N CYS A 189 -0.78 16.10 51.62
CA CYS A 189 -0.42 17.48 51.97
C CYS A 189 -1.62 18.45 51.92
N PHE A 190 -2.55 18.24 50.98
CA PHE A 190 -3.76 19.06 50.85
C PHE A 190 -4.76 18.79 51.98
N ALA A 191 -4.99 17.52 52.33
CA ALA A 191 -5.81 17.14 53.48
C ALA A 191 -5.26 17.70 54.80
N ALA A 192 -3.94 17.62 55.02
CA ALA A 192 -3.30 18.20 56.19
C ALA A 192 -3.50 19.73 56.27
N PHE A 193 -3.52 20.42 55.13
CA PHE A 193 -3.83 21.85 55.08
C PHE A 193 -5.29 22.15 55.46
N LEU A 194 -6.26 21.41 54.90
CA LEU A 194 -7.67 21.57 55.22
C LEU A 194 -7.99 21.22 56.68
N SER A 195 -7.28 20.23 57.25
CA SER A 195 -7.31 19.86 58.66
C SER A 195 -6.89 21.01 59.58
N HIS A 196 -5.81 21.70 59.23
CA HIS A 196 -5.37 22.87 59.98
C HIS A 196 -6.34 24.08 59.87
N GLN A 197 -7.18 24.13 58.83
CA GLN A 197 -8.21 25.17 58.66
C GLN A 197 -9.50 24.87 59.42
N GLY A 198 -9.51 23.85 60.29
CA GLY A 198 -10.66 23.50 61.14
C GLY A 198 -11.61 22.44 60.56
N SER A 199 -11.20 21.74 59.50
CA SER A 199 -12.02 20.73 58.80
C SER A 199 -11.42 19.35 59.04
N ASN A 200 -12.08 18.42 59.73
CA ASN A 200 -11.52 17.06 59.95
C ASN A 200 -11.51 16.25 58.64
N VAL A 201 -10.55 16.51 57.75
CA VAL A 201 -10.47 15.97 56.38
C VAL A 201 -9.21 15.10 56.25
N ASN A 202 -9.41 13.83 55.94
CA ASN A 202 -8.34 12.88 55.67
C ASN A 202 -7.96 12.90 54.18
N TRP A 203 -6.78 12.37 53.85
CA TRP A 203 -6.30 12.27 52.46
C TRP A 203 -7.19 11.36 51.61
N LEU A 204 -7.84 10.36 52.22
CA LEU A 204 -8.86 9.52 51.58
C LEU A 204 -10.08 10.35 51.17
N ASP A 205 -10.51 11.33 51.97
CA ASP A 205 -11.63 12.21 51.63
C ASP A 205 -11.30 13.09 50.42
N VAL A 206 -10.05 13.56 50.32
CA VAL A 206 -9.56 14.28 49.13
C VAL A 206 -9.56 13.35 47.91
N PHE A 207 -9.14 12.10 48.07
CA PHE A 207 -9.19 11.11 46.99
C PHE A 207 -10.64 10.87 46.53
N TYR A 208 -11.57 10.60 47.46
CA TYR A 208 -12.98 10.42 47.13
C TYR A 208 -13.58 11.67 46.49
N MET A 209 -13.31 12.87 47.00
CA MET A 209 -13.80 14.10 46.39
C MET A 209 -13.43 14.21 44.90
N LEU A 210 -12.21 13.81 44.53
CA LEU A 210 -11.74 13.86 43.13
C LEU A 210 -12.25 12.69 42.27
N PHE A 211 -12.44 11.52 42.87
CA PHE A 211 -12.77 10.27 42.19
C PHE A 211 -14.12 9.68 42.62
N THR A 212 -15.07 10.45 43.16
CA THR A 212 -16.43 9.94 43.40
C THR A 212 -17.19 9.86 42.09
N LYS A 213 -18.21 8.99 42.03
CA LYS A 213 -19.13 8.88 40.89
C LYS A 213 -19.66 10.24 40.40
N ASN A 214 -19.92 11.16 41.32
CA ASN A 214 -20.44 12.50 41.00
C ASN A 214 -19.42 13.38 40.25
N SER A 215 -18.11 13.15 40.42
CA SER A 215 -17.06 13.91 39.71
C SER A 215 -16.97 13.62 38.22
N ILE A 216 -17.61 12.53 37.78
CA ILE A 216 -17.79 12.19 36.37
C ILE A 216 -19.05 12.87 35.82
N HIS A 217 -20.15 12.96 36.57
CA HIS A 217 -21.44 13.43 36.08
C HIS A 217 -21.59 14.95 36.01
N VAL A 218 -20.86 15.74 36.82
CA VAL A 218 -21.04 17.20 36.92
C VAL A 218 -19.73 17.98 36.67
N GLY A 219 -18.64 17.27 36.35
CA GLY A 219 -17.30 17.86 36.29
C GLY A 219 -16.68 18.07 37.68
N SER A 220 -15.37 18.34 37.72
CA SER A 220 -14.63 18.40 38.99
C SER A 220 -15.12 19.54 39.91
N LEU A 221 -15.57 20.67 39.34
CA LEU A 221 -16.07 21.81 40.11
C LEU A 221 -17.50 21.56 40.61
N GLY A 222 -18.35 20.96 39.78
CA GLY A 222 -19.70 20.56 40.19
C GLY A 222 -19.69 19.52 41.31
N ALA A 223 -18.73 18.59 41.30
CA ALA A 223 -18.57 17.62 42.39
C ALA A 223 -18.39 18.29 43.77
N ILE A 224 -17.65 19.41 43.80
CA ILE A 224 -17.35 20.19 45.02
C ILE A 224 -18.59 20.92 45.52
N THR A 225 -19.51 21.34 44.64
CA THR A 225 -20.76 22.00 45.06
C THR A 225 -21.79 21.02 45.62
N PHE A 226 -21.71 19.73 45.24
CA PHE A 226 -22.62 18.68 45.71
C PHE A 226 -22.13 17.95 46.98
N THR A 227 -20.88 18.13 47.40
CA THR A 227 -20.41 17.65 48.70
C THR A 227 -21.02 18.49 49.82
N GLN A 228 -22.12 17.99 50.39
CA GLN A 228 -22.80 18.61 51.54
C GLN A 228 -21.83 18.76 52.72
N GLY A 229 -21.66 19.98 53.22
CA GLY A 229 -20.92 20.26 54.46
C GLY A 229 -19.60 21.03 54.33
N MET A 230 -19.15 21.40 53.12
CA MET A 230 -17.97 22.26 52.98
C MET A 230 -18.31 23.75 53.22
N MET A 231 -17.52 24.44 54.04
CA MET A 231 -17.62 25.89 54.21
C MET A 231 -17.19 26.62 52.93
N ASN A 232 -17.73 27.81 52.65
CA ASN A 232 -17.36 28.62 51.47
C ASN A 232 -15.84 28.84 51.32
N ALA A 233 -15.11 28.96 52.43
CA ALA A 233 -13.65 29.09 52.41
C ALA A 233 -12.92 27.83 51.92
N GLN A 234 -13.43 26.63 52.24
CA GLN A 234 -12.82 25.35 51.82
C GLN A 234 -13.06 25.09 50.33
N MET A 235 -14.20 25.52 49.79
CA MET A 235 -14.46 25.46 48.35
C MET A 235 -13.46 26.32 47.56
N ILE A 236 -13.12 27.51 48.07
CA ILE A 236 -12.12 28.39 47.45
C ILE A 236 -10.75 27.72 47.44
N TRP A 237 -10.30 27.16 48.57
CA TRP A 237 -9.00 26.47 48.65
C TRP A 237 -8.93 25.25 47.73
N THR A 238 -10.03 24.50 47.62
CA THR A 238 -10.13 23.36 46.70
C THR A 238 -10.11 23.81 45.24
N GLY A 239 -10.79 24.91 44.91
CA GLY A 239 -10.69 25.53 43.60
C GLY A 239 -9.25 25.95 43.26
N ILE A 240 -8.55 26.61 44.18
CA ILE A 240 -7.13 26.97 44.00
C ILE A 240 -6.28 25.72 43.78
N TYR A 241 -6.46 24.67 44.59
CA TYR A 241 -5.73 23.42 44.45
C TYR A 241 -5.93 22.75 43.09
N LEU A 242 -7.14 22.82 42.51
CA LEU A 242 -7.43 22.28 41.18
C LEU A 242 -6.91 23.15 40.03
N PHE A 243 -7.07 24.47 40.10
CA PHE A 243 -6.75 25.37 38.98
C PHE A 243 -5.30 25.86 38.97
N ALA A 244 -4.68 26.06 40.12
CA ALA A 244 -3.31 26.58 40.18
C ALA A 244 -2.31 25.70 39.42
N PRO A 245 -2.31 24.36 39.55
CA PRO A 245 -1.42 23.50 38.77
C PRO A 245 -1.64 23.62 37.26
N ILE A 246 -2.89 23.74 36.82
CA ILE A 246 -3.24 23.85 35.39
C ILE A 246 -2.64 25.14 34.80
N VAL A 247 -2.81 26.26 35.51
CA VAL A 247 -2.28 27.57 35.10
C VAL A 247 -0.75 27.57 35.13
N ILE A 248 -0.14 27.05 36.21
CA ILE A 248 1.31 26.97 36.35
C ILE A 248 1.93 26.17 35.21
N LEU A 249 1.39 24.99 34.89
CA LEU A 249 1.91 24.16 33.80
C LEU A 249 1.70 24.80 32.43
N PHE A 250 0.59 25.51 32.23
CA PHE A 250 0.37 26.26 31.00
C PHE A 250 1.41 27.38 30.84
N VAL A 251 1.70 28.13 31.91
CA VAL A 251 2.74 29.17 31.90
C VAL A 251 4.13 28.56 31.66
N ILE A 252 4.48 27.47 32.36
CA ILE A 252 5.74 26.74 32.15
C ILE A 252 5.87 26.31 30.69
N SER A 253 4.78 25.83 30.07
CA SER A 253 4.80 25.42 28.66
C SER A 253 5.15 26.56 27.71
N LEU A 254 4.83 27.82 28.04
CA LEU A 254 5.18 28.97 27.20
C LEU A 254 6.70 29.21 27.18
N CYS A 255 7.37 28.95 28.32
CA CYS A 255 8.81 29.09 28.48
C CYS A 255 9.62 27.93 27.86
N LEU A 256 8.99 26.79 27.57
CA LEU A 256 9.64 25.70 26.85
C LEU A 256 9.90 26.13 25.39
N LYS A 257 11.12 25.93 24.91
CA LYS A 257 11.46 26.05 23.49
C LYS A 257 10.78 24.95 22.69
N SER A 258 10.30 25.28 21.49
CA SER A 258 9.85 24.25 20.56
C SER A 258 11.08 23.51 20.05
N LYS A 259 11.09 22.17 20.12
CA LYS A 259 12.14 21.36 19.48
C LYS A 259 12.02 21.29 17.95
N ASP A 260 11.13 22.09 17.37
CA ASP A 260 11.01 22.27 15.92
C ASP A 260 12.14 23.16 15.34
N ASP A 261 12.84 23.93 16.19
CA ASP A 261 13.93 24.86 15.80
C ASP A 261 15.34 24.23 15.80
N GLU A 262 15.50 22.98 16.26
CA GLU A 262 16.77 22.25 16.17
C GLU A 262 16.80 21.44 14.86
N THR A 263 17.88 21.64 14.10
CA THR A 263 18.20 21.05 12.80
C THR A 263 17.80 19.57 12.65
N LEU A 264 17.41 19.23 11.42
CA LEU A 264 17.00 17.91 10.90
C LEU A 264 18.11 16.83 10.98
N ASP A 265 18.70 16.61 12.15
CA ASP A 265 19.90 15.77 12.30
C ASP A 265 19.71 14.60 13.29
N SER A 266 18.50 14.05 13.35
CA SER A 266 18.30 12.73 13.98
C SER A 266 17.44 11.84 13.08
N GLU A 267 18.10 10.84 12.51
CA GLU A 267 17.53 9.71 11.78
C GLU A 267 16.66 8.83 12.70
N GLU A 268 15.58 9.38 13.28
CA GLU A 268 14.54 8.53 13.90
C GLU A 268 13.50 8.17 12.81
N GLU A 269 13.48 6.90 12.43
CA GLU A 269 12.63 6.32 11.39
C GLU A 269 11.16 6.28 11.86
N TYR A 270 10.36 7.28 11.48
CA TYR A 270 8.95 7.38 11.86
C TYR A 270 8.05 6.62 10.88
N LEU A 271 7.08 5.86 11.41
CA LEU A 271 6.25 4.95 10.63
C LEU A 271 5.14 5.72 9.89
N ASN A 272 5.22 5.78 8.56
CA ASN A 272 4.14 6.32 7.73
C ASN A 272 2.94 5.36 7.76
N LEU A 273 1.82 5.84 8.33
CA LEU A 273 0.60 5.04 8.49
C LEU A 273 -0.06 4.66 7.16
N ILE A 274 0.14 5.45 6.10
CA ILE A 274 -0.42 5.22 4.76
C ILE A 274 0.66 5.62 3.74
N PRO A 275 1.27 4.68 3.01
CA PRO A 275 2.41 4.97 2.14
C PRO A 275 2.02 5.71 0.85
N GLN A 276 0.78 5.56 0.35
CA GLN A 276 0.36 6.16 -0.92
C GLN A 276 0.26 7.68 -0.83
N LEU A 277 0.63 8.40 -1.89
CA LEU A 277 0.43 9.85 -2.02
C LEU A 277 -0.92 10.22 -2.67
N ASP A 278 -1.37 9.46 -3.65
CA ASP A 278 -2.64 9.67 -4.36
C ASP A 278 -3.88 9.40 -3.48
N GLU A 279 -4.89 10.27 -3.55
CA GLU A 279 -6.09 10.13 -2.69
C GLU A 279 -6.99 8.96 -3.09
N ASN A 280 -7.07 8.60 -4.37
CA ASN A 280 -7.90 7.49 -4.82
C ASN A 280 -7.27 6.15 -4.45
N GLU A 281 -5.95 6.02 -4.64
CA GLU A 281 -5.19 4.84 -4.21
C GLU A 281 -5.30 4.64 -2.69
N ARG A 282 -5.22 5.72 -1.91
CA ARG A 282 -5.44 5.69 -0.45
C ARG A 282 -6.84 5.20 -0.11
N LEU A 283 -7.87 5.71 -0.78
CA LEU A 283 -9.25 5.30 -0.53
C LEU A 283 -9.43 3.80 -0.82
N ASN A 284 -8.94 3.32 -1.96
CA ASN A 284 -9.02 1.91 -2.35
C ASN A 284 -8.31 0.99 -1.34
N PHE A 285 -7.12 1.39 -0.88
CA PHE A 285 -6.41 0.69 0.19
C PHE A 285 -7.24 0.62 1.49
N LEU A 286 -7.78 1.77 1.93
CA LEU A 286 -8.59 1.85 3.15
C LEU A 286 -9.84 0.98 3.02
N GLU A 287 -10.57 1.08 1.93
CA GLU A 287 -11.75 0.26 1.65
C GLU A 287 -11.46 -1.25 1.69
N THR A 288 -10.32 -1.66 1.14
CA THR A 288 -9.86 -3.05 1.16
C THR A 288 -9.52 -3.50 2.59
N TYR A 289 -8.91 -2.61 3.39
CA TYR A 289 -8.67 -2.89 4.80
C TYR A 289 -9.95 -3.03 5.62
N PHE A 290 -10.89 -2.12 5.42
CA PHE A 290 -12.13 -2.10 6.19
C PHE A 290 -13.14 -3.18 5.73
N SER A 291 -13.02 -3.74 4.53
CA SER A 291 -13.83 -4.93 4.12
C SER A 291 -13.47 -6.20 4.91
N ASN A 292 -12.22 -6.26 5.41
CA ASN A 292 -11.67 -7.41 6.14
C ASN A 292 -11.64 -8.71 5.31
N GLU A 293 -11.60 -8.61 3.98
CA GLU A 293 -11.57 -9.76 3.07
C GLU A 293 -10.15 -10.24 2.76
N ARG A 294 -9.19 -9.32 2.64
CA ARG A 294 -7.82 -9.60 2.17
C ARG A 294 -6.76 -9.37 3.25
N ARG A 295 -6.93 -9.99 4.42
CA ARG A 295 -6.11 -9.69 5.60
C ARG A 295 -4.62 -9.97 5.41
N GLU A 296 -4.27 -11.14 4.89
CA GLU A 296 -2.87 -11.54 4.68
C GLU A 296 -2.18 -10.63 3.66
N TYR A 297 -2.87 -10.30 2.56
CA TYR A 297 -2.41 -9.32 1.58
C TYR A 297 -2.08 -7.98 2.24
N ILE A 298 -2.97 -7.45 3.09
CA ILE A 298 -2.75 -6.15 3.74
C ILE A 298 -1.58 -6.22 4.73
N GLU A 299 -1.47 -7.30 5.50
CA GLU A 299 -0.36 -7.47 6.45
C GLU A 299 0.99 -7.52 5.71
N SER A 300 1.09 -8.26 4.61
CA SER A 300 2.28 -8.29 3.75
C SER A 300 2.52 -6.96 3.05
N TYR A 301 1.48 -6.30 2.53
CA TYR A 301 1.55 -4.98 1.87
C TYR A 301 2.13 -3.90 2.81
N LEU A 302 1.66 -3.86 4.04
CA LEU A 302 2.17 -2.93 5.06
C LEU A 302 3.58 -3.29 5.51
N LYS A 303 3.96 -4.56 5.45
CA LYS A 303 5.30 -5.02 5.80
C LYS A 303 6.31 -4.59 4.74
N ILE A 304 6.00 -4.80 3.46
CA ILE A 304 6.90 -4.40 2.37
C ILE A 304 7.00 -2.88 2.30
N ASN A 305 5.88 -2.16 2.40
CA ASN A 305 5.85 -0.70 2.19
C ASN A 305 6.07 0.09 3.49
N GLN A 306 6.69 -0.53 4.50
CA GLN A 306 7.14 0.18 5.70
C GLN A 306 8.24 1.17 5.33
N ASN A 307 8.17 2.37 5.90
CA ASN A 307 9.18 3.43 5.81
C ASN A 307 9.43 3.98 4.40
N ILE A 308 8.52 3.73 3.45
CA ILE A 308 8.59 4.28 2.10
C ILE A 308 7.35 5.11 1.78
N LEU A 309 7.51 6.10 0.89
CA LEU A 309 6.40 6.86 0.31
C LEU A 309 6.18 6.37 -1.11
N ILE A 310 4.96 5.95 -1.43
CA ILE A 310 4.56 5.56 -2.79
C ILE A 310 4.10 6.83 -3.52
N ILE A 311 4.86 7.21 -4.54
CA ILE A 311 4.60 8.36 -5.40
C ILE A 311 3.54 8.04 -6.44
N ARG A 312 3.67 6.90 -7.13
CA ARG A 312 2.80 6.53 -8.25
C ARG A 312 2.80 5.03 -8.50
N ASP A 313 1.63 4.48 -8.83
CA ASP A 313 1.50 3.11 -9.34
C ASP A 313 1.73 3.07 -10.88
N TYR A 314 2.60 2.15 -11.32
CA TYR A 314 2.95 1.88 -12.72
C TYR A 314 2.43 0.51 -13.21
N SER A 315 1.55 -0.14 -12.44
CA SER A 315 1.13 -1.52 -12.72
C SER A 315 0.18 -1.61 -13.91
N ALA A 316 0.60 -2.34 -14.95
CA ALA A 316 -0.13 -2.51 -16.21
C ALA A 316 -0.98 -3.80 -16.26
N GLY A 317 -1.69 -4.13 -15.18
CA GLY A 317 -2.61 -5.28 -15.14
C GLY A 317 -1.95 -6.66 -15.15
N SER A 318 -0.66 -6.73 -14.84
CA SER A 318 0.08 -7.96 -14.51
C SER A 318 -0.17 -8.38 -13.06
N ASN A 319 0.25 -9.60 -12.69
CA ASN A 319 0.08 -10.12 -11.34
C ASN A 319 1.06 -9.51 -10.33
N ALA A 320 2.18 -8.96 -10.81
CA ALA A 320 3.14 -8.21 -10.01
C ALA A 320 2.83 -6.71 -10.09
N THR A 321 3.00 -5.99 -8.98
CA THR A 321 2.72 -4.56 -8.87
C THR A 321 4.03 -3.80 -8.88
N THR A 322 4.15 -2.77 -9.73
CA THR A 322 5.33 -1.91 -9.83
C THR A 322 4.97 -0.49 -9.38
N MET A 323 5.70 0.04 -8.40
CA MET A 323 5.45 1.34 -7.79
C MET A 323 6.69 2.21 -7.84
N LEU A 324 6.51 3.50 -8.14
CA LEU A 324 7.53 4.51 -7.89
C LEU A 324 7.47 4.92 -6.43
N CYS A 325 8.57 4.76 -5.71
CA CYS A 325 8.69 4.98 -4.29
C CYS A 325 9.79 6.00 -3.97
N MET A 326 9.71 6.59 -2.77
CA MET A 326 10.72 7.48 -2.21
C MET A 326 11.06 7.06 -0.79
N ASN A 327 12.35 6.99 -0.49
CA ASN A 327 12.89 6.77 0.85
C ASN A 327 14.05 7.73 1.09
N ASN A 328 14.03 8.48 2.20
CA ASN A 328 15.06 9.47 2.56
C ASN A 328 15.46 10.42 1.42
N GLY A 329 14.48 10.89 0.64
CA GLY A 329 14.69 11.81 -0.50
C GLY A 329 15.24 11.17 -1.78
N LYS A 330 15.48 9.85 -1.80
CA LYS A 330 15.88 9.11 -3.01
C LYS A 330 14.68 8.36 -3.59
N ASN A 331 14.48 8.52 -4.90
CA ASN A 331 13.45 7.79 -5.64
C ASN A 331 13.97 6.44 -6.12
N PHE A 332 13.10 5.44 -6.16
CA PHE A 332 13.40 4.09 -6.66
C PHE A 332 12.10 3.42 -7.11
N PHE A 333 12.18 2.46 -8.02
CA PHE A 333 11.05 1.60 -8.36
C PHE A 333 11.05 0.39 -7.45
N ARG A 334 9.87 0.01 -6.94
CA ARG A 334 9.64 -1.25 -6.21
C ARG A 334 8.70 -2.12 -7.00
N LYS A 335 9.11 -3.35 -7.29
CA LYS A 335 8.23 -4.37 -7.85
C LYS A 335 7.97 -5.46 -6.82
N TYR A 336 6.72 -5.85 -6.61
CA TYR A 336 6.36 -6.90 -5.67
C TYR A 336 5.21 -7.77 -6.14
N ALA A 337 5.15 -9.00 -5.63
CA ALA A 337 4.09 -9.95 -5.89
C ALA A 337 3.83 -10.83 -4.65
N PHE A 338 2.65 -11.43 -4.57
CA PHE A 338 2.22 -12.26 -3.44
C PHE A 338 1.98 -13.71 -3.87
N GLY A 339 2.14 -14.65 -2.93
CA GLY A 339 1.90 -16.07 -3.17
C GLY A 339 2.71 -16.62 -4.35
N ALA A 340 2.08 -17.43 -5.21
CA ALA A 340 2.74 -18.08 -6.34
C ALA A 340 3.35 -17.10 -7.37
N ASP A 341 2.80 -15.89 -7.49
CA ASP A 341 3.39 -14.86 -8.35
C ASP A 341 4.65 -14.25 -7.73
N GLY A 342 4.81 -14.35 -6.40
CA GLY A 342 6.04 -14.01 -5.69
C GLY A 342 7.20 -14.95 -6.03
N ASP A 343 6.93 -16.24 -6.24
CA ASP A 343 7.96 -17.20 -6.68
C ASP A 343 8.43 -16.91 -8.11
N LYS A 344 7.51 -16.56 -9.01
CA LYS A 344 7.86 -16.12 -10.37
C LYS A 344 8.69 -14.84 -10.34
N LEU A 345 8.32 -13.88 -9.50
CA LEU A 345 9.10 -12.65 -9.33
C LEU A 345 10.51 -12.95 -8.79
N TYR A 346 10.67 -13.96 -7.95
CA TYR A 346 11.99 -14.38 -7.50
C TYR A 346 12.83 -14.99 -8.62
N GLN A 347 12.24 -15.85 -9.46
CA GLN A 347 12.93 -16.39 -10.64
C GLN A 347 13.37 -15.27 -11.60
N GLN A 348 12.56 -14.21 -11.71
CA GLN A 348 12.91 -13.01 -12.46
C GLN A 348 14.13 -12.28 -11.86
N ILE A 349 14.20 -12.15 -10.53
CA ILE A 349 15.38 -11.59 -9.83
C ILE A 349 16.63 -12.43 -10.10
N GLU A 350 16.53 -13.76 -10.02
CA GLU A 350 17.65 -14.67 -10.31
C GLU A 350 18.15 -14.52 -11.75
N TRP A 351 17.23 -14.38 -12.71
CA TRP A 351 17.58 -14.14 -14.11
C TRP A 351 18.26 -12.79 -14.31
N LEU A 352 17.73 -11.71 -13.71
CA LEU A 352 18.33 -10.38 -13.78
C LEU A 352 19.76 -10.40 -13.23
N GLN A 353 19.98 -11.05 -12.09
CA GLN A 353 21.32 -11.17 -11.50
C GLN A 353 22.28 -12.01 -12.33
N ARG A 354 21.78 -13.07 -12.99
CA ARG A 354 22.58 -13.96 -13.83
C ARG A 354 23.08 -13.28 -15.10
N PHE A 355 22.29 -12.38 -15.70
CA PHE A 355 22.60 -11.79 -17.01
C PHE A 355 23.02 -10.32 -16.98
N LYS A 356 23.11 -9.69 -15.79
CA LYS A 356 23.49 -8.27 -15.63
C LYS A 356 24.83 -7.89 -16.28
N ASP A 357 25.78 -8.83 -16.34
CA ASP A 357 27.12 -8.60 -16.89
C ASP A 357 27.18 -8.95 -18.39
N ILE A 358 26.08 -9.43 -18.97
CA ILE A 358 25.97 -9.88 -20.37
C ILE A 358 25.15 -8.90 -21.21
N ILE A 359 24.09 -8.34 -20.63
CA ILE A 359 23.17 -7.41 -21.30
C ILE A 359 22.81 -6.22 -20.38
N PRO A 360 22.45 -5.05 -20.95
CA PRO A 360 22.02 -3.91 -20.15
C PRO A 360 20.70 -4.18 -19.41
N LEU A 361 20.79 -4.32 -18.08
CA LEU A 361 19.68 -4.62 -17.17
C LEU A 361 19.64 -3.61 -16.01
N PRO A 362 18.47 -3.41 -15.37
CA PRO A 362 18.40 -2.56 -14.19
C PRO A 362 19.15 -3.18 -13.00
N ASP A 363 19.85 -2.34 -12.25
CA ASP A 363 20.46 -2.75 -10.99
C ASP A 363 19.40 -3.14 -9.96
N ILE A 364 19.61 -4.25 -9.27
CA ILE A 364 18.81 -4.64 -8.11
C ILE A 364 19.46 -4.06 -6.86
N MET A 365 18.86 -3.00 -6.31
CA MET A 365 19.36 -2.33 -5.09
C MET A 365 19.19 -3.22 -3.85
N GLN A 366 18.02 -3.83 -3.72
CA GLN A 366 17.69 -4.76 -2.65
C GLN A 366 16.51 -5.64 -3.09
N TYR A 367 16.39 -6.82 -2.49
CA TYR A 367 15.24 -7.68 -2.68
C TYR A 367 14.98 -8.50 -1.42
N GLN A 368 13.74 -8.99 -1.29
CA GLN A 368 13.36 -9.90 -0.22
C GLN A 368 12.41 -10.97 -0.75
N LYS A 369 12.67 -12.22 -0.38
CA LYS A 369 11.75 -13.35 -0.56
C LYS A 369 11.29 -13.88 0.80
N GLN A 370 9.99 -14.03 0.97
CA GLN A 370 9.33 -14.74 2.08
C GLN A 370 8.21 -15.62 1.51
N ASP A 371 7.69 -16.56 2.31
CA ASP A 371 6.66 -17.52 1.87
C ASP A 371 5.44 -16.87 1.20
N ASN A 372 5.05 -15.67 1.66
CA ASN A 372 3.84 -14.99 1.20
C ASN A 372 4.10 -13.85 0.20
N PHE A 373 5.34 -13.40 0.01
CA PHE A 373 5.64 -12.27 -0.87
C PHE A 373 7.09 -12.27 -1.36
N CYS A 374 7.29 -11.66 -2.53
CA CYS A 374 8.60 -11.26 -3.02
C CYS A 374 8.56 -9.79 -3.45
N TYR A 375 9.63 -9.04 -3.21
CA TYR A 375 9.83 -7.74 -3.81
C TYR A 375 11.30 -7.49 -4.16
N TYR A 376 11.54 -6.58 -5.09
CA TYR A 376 12.85 -6.00 -5.32
C TYR A 376 12.75 -4.52 -5.72
N ASP A 377 13.82 -3.79 -5.45
CA ASP A 377 13.95 -2.36 -5.72
C ASP A 377 14.99 -2.09 -6.81
N MET A 378 14.67 -1.17 -7.71
CA MET A 378 15.50 -0.72 -8.83
C MET A 378 15.73 0.80 -8.74
N PRO A 379 16.88 1.32 -9.19
CA PRO A 379 17.12 2.75 -9.19
C PRO A 379 16.11 3.49 -10.08
N TYR A 380 15.73 4.69 -9.65
CA TYR A 380 14.98 5.61 -10.50
C TYR A 380 15.95 6.50 -11.26
N ASP A 381 15.84 6.52 -12.59
CA ASP A 381 16.55 7.46 -13.46
C ASP A 381 15.55 8.42 -14.12
N SER A 382 15.73 9.72 -13.89
CA SER A 382 14.90 10.76 -14.49
C SER A 382 15.14 10.94 -16.01
N GLN A 383 16.24 10.42 -16.53
CA GLN A 383 16.57 10.45 -17.96
C GLN A 383 16.08 9.21 -18.70
N ALA A 384 15.51 8.24 -17.98
CA ALA A 384 14.97 7.02 -18.55
C ALA A 384 13.49 7.20 -18.96
N VAL A 385 13.15 6.76 -20.17
CA VAL A 385 11.78 6.80 -20.72
C VAL A 385 11.49 5.46 -21.41
N GLY A 386 10.31 4.89 -21.17
CA GLY A 386 9.90 3.68 -21.89
C GLY A 386 9.79 3.93 -23.39
N LEU A 387 10.23 2.98 -24.21
CA LEU A 387 10.27 3.16 -25.66
C LEU A 387 8.88 3.40 -26.27
N PHE A 388 7.80 2.88 -25.66
CA PHE A 388 6.43 3.25 -26.02
C PHE A 388 6.20 4.77 -25.98
N ASP A 389 6.52 5.43 -24.87
CA ASP A 389 6.34 6.87 -24.71
C ASP A 389 7.35 7.64 -25.59
N TYR A 390 8.57 7.13 -25.72
CA TYR A 390 9.61 7.72 -26.56
C TYR A 390 9.17 7.77 -28.03
N ALA A 391 8.64 6.67 -28.56
CA ALA A 391 8.18 6.57 -29.95
C ALA A 391 7.01 7.52 -30.29
N HIS A 392 6.28 8.00 -29.28
CA HIS A 392 5.18 8.97 -29.44
C HIS A 392 5.57 10.42 -29.12
N SER A 393 6.76 10.65 -28.57
CA SER A 393 7.24 11.99 -28.18
C SER A 393 8.46 12.46 -28.96
N MET A 394 9.18 11.56 -29.63
CA MET A 394 10.41 11.82 -30.38
C MET A 394 10.30 11.34 -31.84
N PRO A 395 11.19 11.79 -32.74
CA PRO A 395 11.21 11.30 -34.12
C PRO A 395 11.31 9.78 -34.21
N LYS A 396 10.49 9.18 -35.07
CA LYS A 396 10.34 7.71 -35.24
C LYS A 396 11.66 7.03 -35.63
N GLU A 397 12.54 7.73 -36.33
CA GLU A 397 13.88 7.26 -36.71
C GLU A 397 14.76 7.01 -35.48
N ASN A 398 14.59 7.79 -34.41
CA ASN A 398 15.34 7.60 -33.17
C ASN A 398 14.79 6.41 -32.36
N ALA A 399 13.47 6.20 -32.35
CA ALA A 399 12.87 5.01 -31.74
C ALA A 399 13.38 3.71 -32.41
N TRP A 400 13.53 3.73 -33.74
CA TRP A 400 14.12 2.61 -34.48
C TRP A 400 15.56 2.30 -34.04
N LYS A 401 16.38 3.32 -33.77
CA LYS A 401 17.76 3.12 -33.29
C LYS A 401 17.79 2.31 -31.99
N PHE A 402 16.87 2.57 -31.05
CA PHE A 402 16.79 1.81 -29.81
C PHE A 402 16.39 0.36 -30.04
N ILE A 403 15.37 0.11 -30.87
CA ILE A 403 14.96 -1.25 -31.23
C ILE A 403 16.13 -2.02 -31.84
N LYS A 404 16.77 -1.41 -32.85
CA LYS A 404 17.92 -2.01 -33.54
C LYS A 404 19.05 -2.31 -32.57
N LYS A 405 19.43 -1.34 -31.72
CA LYS A 405 20.50 -1.50 -30.71
C LYS A 405 20.15 -2.62 -29.72
N ALA A 406 18.90 -2.70 -29.26
CA ALA A 406 18.43 -3.74 -28.36
C ALA A 406 18.47 -5.14 -29.00
N THR A 407 17.94 -5.28 -30.22
CA THR A 407 17.94 -6.56 -30.93
C THR A 407 19.35 -7.01 -31.29
N GLU A 408 20.21 -6.11 -31.77
CA GLU A 408 21.61 -6.43 -32.09
C GLU A 408 22.41 -6.81 -30.83
N CYS A 409 22.14 -6.16 -29.70
CA CYS A 409 22.75 -6.53 -28.42
C CYS A 409 22.36 -7.96 -28.05
N LEU A 410 21.07 -8.30 -28.06
CA LEU A 410 20.57 -9.63 -27.69
C LEU A 410 21.11 -10.74 -28.61
N GLU A 411 21.10 -10.53 -29.93
CA GLU A 411 21.71 -11.46 -30.91
C GLU A 411 23.21 -11.66 -30.67
N ASN A 412 23.91 -10.61 -30.27
CA ASN A 412 25.35 -10.68 -30.05
C ASN A 412 25.77 -11.20 -28.67
N SER A 413 24.85 -11.30 -27.71
CA SER A 413 25.12 -11.63 -26.31
C SER A 413 24.22 -12.75 -25.79
N LEU A 414 23.03 -12.42 -25.28
CA LEU A 414 22.11 -13.34 -24.60
C LEU A 414 21.80 -14.59 -25.44
N TYR A 415 21.49 -14.42 -26.73
CA TYR A 415 21.12 -15.53 -27.60
C TYR A 415 22.29 -16.45 -27.98
N LYS A 416 23.53 -16.09 -27.59
CA LYS A 416 24.71 -16.97 -27.72
C LYS A 416 24.94 -17.85 -26.50
N VAL A 417 24.20 -17.61 -25.41
CA VAL A 417 24.33 -18.40 -24.17
C VAL A 417 23.51 -19.69 -24.29
N ASN A 418 24.14 -20.82 -23.93
CA ASN A 418 23.50 -22.15 -23.88
C ASN A 418 22.80 -22.56 -25.20
N GLN A 419 23.42 -22.22 -26.34
CA GLN A 419 22.90 -22.57 -27.65
C GLN A 419 22.76 -24.08 -27.85
N ARG A 420 21.59 -24.49 -28.33
CA ARG A 420 21.28 -25.88 -28.66
C ARG A 420 20.24 -25.94 -29.78
N PRO A 421 20.24 -26.97 -30.63
CA PRO A 421 19.17 -27.15 -31.61
C PRO A 421 17.83 -27.39 -30.91
N ALA A 422 16.73 -26.96 -31.53
CA ALA A 422 15.41 -27.29 -31.05
C ALA A 422 15.19 -28.81 -31.02
N ASP A 423 14.51 -29.30 -29.99
CA ASP A 423 14.19 -30.72 -29.86
C ASP A 423 12.69 -30.96 -30.03
N LYS A 424 12.37 -32.13 -30.59
CA LYS A 424 10.99 -32.49 -30.92
C LYS A 424 10.07 -32.51 -29.70
N ALA A 425 10.54 -33.03 -28.56
CA ALA A 425 9.69 -33.16 -27.38
C ALA A 425 9.25 -31.79 -26.85
N THR A 426 10.18 -30.83 -26.83
CA THR A 426 9.91 -29.45 -26.41
C THR A 426 9.01 -28.71 -27.39
N ILE A 427 9.19 -28.89 -28.70
CA ILE A 427 8.29 -28.32 -29.72
C ILE A 427 6.87 -28.88 -29.56
N ASP A 428 6.74 -30.21 -29.43
CA ASP A 428 5.45 -30.88 -29.27
C ASP A 428 4.74 -30.39 -27.99
N GLU A 429 5.46 -30.25 -26.88
CA GLU A 429 4.91 -29.69 -25.63
C GLU A 429 4.52 -28.21 -25.78
N TYR A 430 5.31 -27.42 -26.51
CA TYR A 430 5.00 -26.03 -26.79
C TYR A 430 3.71 -25.87 -27.60
N ILE A 431 3.57 -26.63 -28.70
CA ILE A 431 2.36 -26.63 -29.52
C ILE A 431 1.16 -27.09 -28.69
N LYS A 432 1.28 -28.21 -27.97
CA LYS A 432 0.19 -28.72 -27.14
C LYS A 432 -0.25 -27.72 -26.06
N SER A 433 0.70 -27.10 -25.37
CA SER A 433 0.42 -26.23 -24.22
C SER A 433 0.02 -24.81 -24.61
N LYS A 434 0.56 -24.26 -25.71
CA LYS A 434 0.38 -22.86 -26.12
C LYS A 434 -0.51 -22.66 -27.34
N VAL A 435 -0.71 -23.69 -28.16
CA VAL A 435 -1.61 -23.65 -29.32
C VAL A 435 -2.88 -24.43 -29.02
N ASN A 436 -2.82 -25.77 -28.95
CA ASN A 436 -4.01 -26.63 -28.86
C ASN A 436 -4.90 -26.27 -27.66
N LYS A 437 -4.31 -26.22 -26.46
CA LYS A 437 -5.03 -25.87 -25.23
C LYS A 437 -5.70 -24.49 -25.29
N ASN A 438 -5.07 -23.53 -25.97
CA ASN A 438 -5.59 -22.17 -26.08
C ASN A 438 -6.66 -22.08 -27.17
N LEU A 439 -6.48 -22.74 -28.30
CA LEU A 439 -7.51 -22.89 -29.33
C LEU A 439 -8.79 -23.50 -28.76
N ASP A 440 -8.69 -24.57 -27.97
CA ASP A 440 -9.85 -25.18 -27.31
C ASP A 440 -10.62 -24.16 -26.45
N LYS A 441 -9.90 -23.32 -25.69
CA LYS A 441 -10.54 -22.26 -24.89
C LYS A 441 -11.21 -21.21 -25.77
N ILE A 442 -10.57 -20.81 -26.87
CA ILE A 442 -11.09 -19.78 -27.79
C ILE A 442 -12.36 -20.31 -28.51
N MET A 443 -12.31 -21.53 -29.04
CA MET A 443 -13.42 -22.18 -29.75
C MET A 443 -14.66 -22.38 -28.86
N ASN A 444 -14.46 -22.59 -27.57
CA ASN A 444 -15.54 -22.77 -26.59
C ASN A 444 -15.98 -21.46 -25.90
N ALA A 445 -15.38 -20.32 -26.23
CA ALA A 445 -15.68 -19.06 -25.57
C ALA A 445 -17.07 -18.52 -25.99
N LYS A 446 -17.92 -18.22 -24.99
CA LYS A 446 -19.32 -17.78 -25.19
C LYS A 446 -19.48 -16.61 -26.17
N TYR A 447 -18.61 -15.60 -26.10
CA TYR A 447 -18.69 -14.42 -26.97
C TYR A 447 -18.19 -14.67 -28.40
N LEU A 448 -17.30 -15.65 -28.60
CA LEU A 448 -16.68 -15.95 -29.88
C LEU A 448 -17.43 -17.02 -30.66
N LYS A 449 -18.10 -17.95 -29.96
CA LYS A 449 -18.83 -19.07 -30.58
C LYS A 449 -19.84 -18.64 -31.65
N ARG A 450 -20.59 -17.56 -31.43
CA ARG A 450 -21.54 -17.01 -32.42
C ARG A 450 -20.85 -16.38 -33.62
N LEU A 451 -19.67 -15.78 -33.42
CA LEU A 451 -18.89 -15.24 -34.53
C LEU A 451 -18.29 -16.35 -35.39
N MET A 452 -17.94 -17.49 -34.77
CA MET A 452 -17.39 -18.66 -35.46
C MET A 452 -18.37 -19.37 -36.39
N GLU A 453 -19.67 -19.05 -36.33
CA GLU A 453 -20.67 -19.54 -37.30
C GLU A 453 -20.51 -18.89 -38.69
N TYR A 454 -19.78 -17.78 -38.79
CA TYR A 454 -19.52 -17.09 -40.05
C TYR A 454 -18.14 -17.44 -40.60
N ASP A 455 -18.04 -17.75 -41.89
CA ASP A 455 -16.75 -18.01 -42.53
C ASP A 455 -15.85 -16.77 -42.59
N LYS A 456 -16.48 -15.59 -42.71
CA LYS A 456 -15.80 -14.29 -42.79
C LYS A 456 -16.34 -13.29 -41.78
N ILE A 457 -15.41 -12.54 -41.19
CA ILE A 457 -15.67 -11.45 -40.24
C ILE A 457 -15.21 -10.13 -40.87
N ILE A 458 -16.02 -9.08 -40.69
CA ILE A 458 -15.66 -7.73 -41.13
C ILE A 458 -15.13 -6.96 -39.93
N ILE A 459 -13.85 -6.59 -39.97
CA ILE A 459 -13.18 -5.84 -38.91
C ILE A 459 -12.90 -4.43 -39.44
N ASN A 460 -13.48 -3.41 -38.81
CA ASN A 460 -13.33 -1.99 -39.20
C ASN A 460 -13.52 -1.74 -40.72
N GLY A 461 -14.45 -2.47 -41.34
CA GLY A 461 -14.80 -2.34 -42.76
C GLY A 461 -14.03 -3.27 -43.72
N ARG A 462 -12.96 -3.94 -43.29
CA ARG A 462 -12.20 -4.92 -44.10
C ARG A 462 -12.64 -6.35 -43.79
N SER A 463 -12.73 -7.20 -44.81
CA SER A 463 -13.15 -8.60 -44.68
C SER A 463 -11.96 -9.51 -44.39
N PHE A 464 -12.10 -10.38 -43.39
CA PHE A 464 -11.09 -11.36 -42.97
C PHE A 464 -11.72 -12.75 -42.88
N HIS A 465 -10.90 -13.79 -43.08
CA HIS A 465 -11.30 -15.15 -42.76
C HIS A 465 -11.40 -15.33 -41.24
N ASN A 466 -12.26 -16.24 -40.81
CA ASN A 466 -12.43 -16.53 -39.39
C ASN A 466 -11.45 -17.62 -38.91
N LEU A 467 -11.30 -17.80 -37.59
CA LEU A 467 -10.33 -18.74 -37.01
C LEU A 467 -10.37 -20.16 -37.60
N PRO A 468 -11.53 -20.76 -37.93
CA PRO A 468 -11.57 -22.08 -38.56
C PRO A 468 -10.76 -22.20 -39.87
N TYR A 469 -10.66 -21.13 -40.66
CA TYR A 469 -9.84 -21.10 -41.88
C TYR A 469 -8.35 -21.30 -41.57
N TYR A 470 -7.88 -20.79 -40.43
CA TYR A 470 -6.47 -20.79 -40.06
C TYR A 470 -6.03 -22.08 -39.37
N LEU A 471 -6.95 -22.97 -38.99
CA LEU A 471 -6.63 -24.21 -38.26
C LEU A 471 -5.62 -25.14 -38.98
N PRO A 472 -5.63 -25.31 -40.32
CA PRO A 472 -4.62 -26.12 -41.00
C PRO A 472 -3.19 -25.59 -40.81
N TYR A 473 -3.01 -24.27 -40.82
CA TYR A 473 -1.72 -23.60 -40.56
C TYR A 473 -1.32 -23.64 -39.08
N LEU A 474 -2.21 -24.05 -38.19
CA LEU A 474 -1.95 -24.25 -36.76
C LEU A 474 -1.86 -25.73 -36.38
N SER A 475 -1.82 -26.63 -37.38
CA SER A 475 -1.67 -28.06 -37.15
C SER A 475 -0.30 -28.41 -36.57
N GLU A 476 -0.24 -29.48 -35.78
CA GLU A 476 1.01 -29.92 -35.14
C GLU A 476 2.11 -30.19 -36.15
N GLU A 477 1.78 -30.82 -37.29
CA GLU A 477 2.74 -31.14 -38.34
C GLU A 477 3.32 -29.87 -38.99
N HIS A 478 2.47 -28.90 -39.33
CA HIS A 478 2.90 -27.65 -39.96
C HIS A 478 3.75 -26.80 -39.01
N LEU A 479 3.31 -26.65 -37.76
CA LEU A 479 4.07 -25.90 -36.76
C LEU A 479 5.39 -26.58 -36.40
N TYR A 480 5.43 -27.91 -36.36
CA TYR A 480 6.68 -28.64 -36.20
C TYR A 480 7.65 -28.34 -37.34
N ASP A 481 7.18 -28.35 -38.59
CA ASP A 481 8.00 -28.04 -39.76
C ASP A 481 8.61 -26.63 -39.70
N ILE A 482 7.84 -25.66 -39.19
CA ILE A 482 8.30 -24.27 -39.01
C ILE A 482 9.35 -24.16 -37.90
N PHE A 483 9.17 -24.84 -36.76
CA PHE A 483 10.02 -24.64 -35.58
C PHE A 483 11.20 -25.61 -35.47
N LYS A 484 11.25 -26.69 -36.25
CA LYS A 484 12.29 -27.72 -36.15
C LYS A 484 13.73 -27.20 -36.33
N ASN A 485 13.89 -26.11 -37.09
CA ASN A 485 15.18 -25.50 -37.39
C ASN A 485 15.53 -24.34 -36.43
N ASP A 486 14.68 -24.04 -35.45
CA ASP A 486 14.96 -23.00 -34.46
C ASP A 486 16.19 -23.38 -33.60
N THR A 487 16.94 -22.35 -33.19
CA THR A 487 18.04 -22.49 -32.22
C THR A 487 17.56 -22.02 -30.86
N TYR A 488 17.68 -22.88 -29.86
CA TYR A 488 17.35 -22.54 -28.48
C TYR A 488 18.54 -21.90 -27.79
N SER A 489 18.27 -20.89 -26.97
CA SER A 489 19.26 -20.13 -26.21
C SER A 489 18.63 -19.54 -24.94
N GLU A 490 19.40 -18.83 -24.13
CA GLU A 490 18.77 -17.99 -23.10
C GLU A 490 18.02 -16.85 -23.79
N ILE A 491 16.79 -16.55 -23.34
CA ILE A 491 15.92 -15.52 -23.93
C ILE A 491 15.34 -14.60 -22.86
N HIS A 492 14.88 -13.41 -23.26
CA HIS A 492 14.16 -12.49 -22.38
C HIS A 492 12.75 -13.03 -22.10
N GLY A 493 12.08 -13.57 -23.11
CA GLY A 493 10.79 -14.26 -23.01
C GLY A 493 9.56 -13.35 -23.00
N ASP A 494 9.73 -12.04 -22.87
CA ASP A 494 8.67 -11.02 -22.98
C ASP A 494 9.19 -9.68 -23.56
N LEU A 495 10.01 -9.72 -24.62
CA LEU A 495 10.58 -8.49 -25.22
C LEU A 495 9.51 -7.68 -25.98
N THR A 496 8.78 -6.81 -25.29
CA THR A 496 7.84 -5.84 -25.89
C THR A 496 8.47 -4.45 -25.97
N ILE A 497 7.81 -3.53 -26.69
CA ILE A 497 8.27 -2.14 -26.76
C ILE A 497 8.21 -1.44 -25.38
N GLU A 498 7.32 -1.85 -24.47
CA GLU A 498 7.22 -1.29 -23.12
C GLU A 498 8.39 -1.72 -22.23
N ASN A 499 8.99 -2.88 -22.55
CA ASN A 499 10.07 -3.50 -21.79
C ASN A 499 11.47 -3.03 -22.25
N ILE A 500 11.54 -2.16 -23.26
CA ILE A 500 12.78 -1.48 -23.66
C ILE A 500 12.75 -0.07 -23.09
N ILE A 501 13.72 0.24 -22.21
CA ILE A 501 13.84 1.56 -21.59
C ILE A 501 14.96 2.34 -22.26
N CYS A 502 14.62 3.49 -22.83
CA CYS A 502 15.54 4.41 -23.48
C CYS A 502 16.16 5.34 -22.43
N THR A 503 17.48 5.47 -22.44
CA THR A 503 18.24 6.38 -21.57
C THR A 503 19.24 7.20 -22.39
N ARG A 504 19.91 8.14 -21.71
CA ARG A 504 21.12 8.78 -22.22
C ARG A 504 22.27 8.56 -21.25
N ASN A 505 23.42 8.19 -21.77
CA ASN A 505 24.62 8.03 -20.95
C ASN A 505 25.24 9.40 -20.59
N ALA A 506 26.25 9.38 -19.72
CA ALA A 506 26.94 10.59 -19.26
C ALA A 506 27.60 11.40 -20.39
N ASP A 507 27.95 10.73 -21.49
CA ASP A 507 28.55 11.32 -22.69
C ASP A 507 27.49 11.88 -23.67
N GLY A 508 26.20 11.74 -23.34
CA GLY A 508 25.08 12.25 -24.12
C GLY A 508 24.64 11.34 -25.28
N GLU A 509 25.17 10.11 -25.35
CA GLU A 509 24.76 9.11 -26.33
C GLU A 509 23.51 8.34 -25.86
N ASP A 510 22.68 7.98 -26.83
CA ASP A 510 21.46 7.21 -26.60
C ASP A 510 21.82 5.76 -26.18
N ASP A 511 21.32 5.33 -25.03
CA ASP A 511 21.55 3.99 -24.48
C ASP A 511 20.26 3.33 -23.99
N PHE A 512 20.30 2.05 -23.63
CA PHE A 512 19.09 1.34 -23.24
C PHE A 512 19.37 0.30 -22.15
N TYR A 513 18.30 -0.09 -21.46
CA TYR A 513 18.26 -1.34 -20.72
C TYR A 513 16.90 -1.99 -20.89
N ILE A 514 16.84 -3.31 -20.70
CA ILE A 514 15.59 -4.07 -20.79
C ILE A 514 15.09 -4.46 -19.40
N ILE A 515 13.78 -4.51 -19.26
CA ILE A 515 13.10 -4.83 -18.01
C ILE A 515 12.08 -5.94 -18.24
N ASP A 516 11.66 -6.53 -17.13
CA ASP A 516 10.57 -7.50 -17.08
C ASP A 516 10.75 -8.82 -17.85
N PRO A 517 11.88 -9.55 -17.64
CA PRO A 517 12.08 -10.84 -18.28
C PRO A 517 11.09 -11.89 -17.75
N ASN A 518 10.57 -12.71 -18.66
CA ASN A 518 9.67 -13.82 -18.35
C ASN A 518 10.41 -15.15 -18.49
N THR A 519 10.76 -15.72 -17.33
CA THR A 519 11.62 -16.90 -17.20
C THR A 519 10.82 -18.21 -17.25
N GLY A 520 11.52 -19.32 -17.52
CA GLY A 520 10.92 -20.66 -17.51
C GLY A 520 10.02 -20.93 -18.73
N ASN A 521 10.43 -20.46 -19.91
CA ASN A 521 9.79 -20.87 -21.14
C ASN A 521 10.10 -22.35 -21.41
N ILE A 522 9.10 -23.08 -21.91
CA ILE A 522 9.30 -24.47 -22.34
C ILE A 522 10.09 -24.44 -23.65
N HIS A 523 9.72 -23.52 -24.55
CA HIS A 523 10.36 -23.29 -25.83
C HIS A 523 11.29 -22.08 -25.71
N ASP A 524 12.58 -22.28 -25.91
CA ASP A 524 13.63 -21.27 -25.67
C ASP A 524 14.20 -20.69 -26.98
N SER A 525 13.39 -20.63 -28.03
CA SER A 525 13.80 -20.03 -29.32
C SER A 525 13.93 -18.51 -29.19
N SER A 526 15.06 -17.94 -29.63
CA SER A 526 15.26 -16.47 -29.67
C SER A 526 14.23 -15.77 -30.56
N ASN A 527 13.63 -16.50 -31.50
CA ASN A 527 12.56 -16.01 -32.35
C ASN A 527 11.29 -15.61 -31.55
N LEU A 528 11.13 -16.12 -30.32
CA LEU A 528 10.02 -15.74 -29.44
C LEU A 528 10.06 -14.26 -29.05
N ASP A 529 11.26 -13.72 -28.80
CA ASP A 529 11.42 -12.32 -28.40
C ASP A 529 11.12 -11.38 -29.57
N TYR A 530 11.54 -11.74 -30.79
CA TYR A 530 11.09 -11.03 -31.99
C TYR A 530 9.58 -11.12 -32.20
N GLY A 531 8.98 -12.31 -32.00
CA GLY A 531 7.54 -12.48 -32.05
C GLY A 531 6.79 -11.62 -31.02
N LYS A 532 7.38 -11.38 -29.84
CA LYS A 532 6.84 -10.45 -28.83
C LYS A 532 6.94 -9.00 -29.25
N LEU A 533 8.05 -8.62 -29.87
CA LEU A 533 8.24 -7.29 -30.41
C LEU A 533 7.26 -7.02 -31.57
N LEU A 534 7.02 -8.01 -32.43
CA LEU A 534 5.99 -7.94 -33.47
C LEU A 534 4.58 -7.85 -32.88
N GLN A 535 4.24 -8.64 -31.85
CA GLN A 535 2.94 -8.55 -31.19
C GLN A 535 2.63 -7.10 -30.73
N SER A 536 3.65 -6.38 -30.28
CA SER A 536 3.58 -4.96 -29.96
C SER A 536 3.50 -4.09 -31.23
N ILE A 537 4.51 -4.13 -32.10
CA ILE A 537 4.69 -3.17 -33.21
C ILE A 537 3.81 -3.49 -34.44
N HIS A 538 3.79 -4.75 -34.87
CA HIS A 538 2.95 -5.22 -35.98
C HIS A 538 1.49 -5.29 -35.53
N GLY A 539 1.21 -6.06 -34.47
CA GLY A 539 -0.14 -6.30 -33.96
C GLY A 539 -0.80 -5.13 -33.23
N GLY A 540 -0.03 -4.13 -32.77
CA GLY A 540 -0.56 -2.92 -32.12
C GLY A 540 -1.25 -3.21 -30.78
N TYR A 541 -0.71 -4.15 -30.00
CA TYR A 541 -1.30 -4.65 -28.76
C TYR A 541 -1.65 -3.53 -27.75
N GLU A 542 -0.77 -2.56 -27.57
CA GLU A 542 -0.90 -1.44 -26.64
C GLU A 542 -2.10 -0.55 -27.00
N PHE A 543 -2.35 -0.33 -28.30
CA PHE A 543 -3.51 0.42 -28.76
C PHE A 543 -4.82 -0.33 -28.49
N LEU A 544 -4.84 -1.67 -28.65
CA LEU A 544 -6.01 -2.46 -28.29
C LEU A 544 -6.29 -2.44 -26.78
N MET A 545 -5.25 -2.36 -25.94
CA MET A 545 -5.42 -2.18 -24.50
C MET A 545 -6.07 -0.84 -24.16
N ALA A 546 -5.68 0.23 -24.86
CA ALA A 546 -6.25 1.56 -24.68
C ALA A 546 -7.71 1.67 -25.17
N THR A 547 -8.11 0.86 -26.14
CA THR A 547 -9.48 0.90 -26.69
C THR A 547 -10.53 0.45 -25.66
N LYS A 548 -11.44 1.38 -25.34
CA LYS A 548 -12.49 1.18 -24.32
C LYS A 548 -13.74 0.49 -24.86
N ASN A 549 -14.12 0.78 -26.11
CA ASN A 549 -15.41 0.39 -26.67
C ASN A 549 -15.26 -0.51 -27.91
N VAL A 550 -16.11 -1.52 -27.99
CA VAL A 550 -16.25 -2.39 -29.17
C VAL A 550 -17.73 -2.62 -29.47
N SER A 551 -18.12 -2.47 -30.73
CA SER A 551 -19.45 -2.80 -31.22
C SER A 551 -19.39 -4.06 -32.07
N ILE A 552 -20.45 -4.85 -31.98
CA ILE A 552 -20.61 -6.10 -32.72
C ILE A 552 -22.01 -6.11 -33.33
N GLU A 553 -22.08 -6.34 -34.62
CA GLU A 553 -23.33 -6.49 -35.36
C GLU A 553 -23.18 -7.67 -36.33
N LYS A 554 -23.84 -8.79 -36.01
CA LYS A 554 -23.68 -10.07 -36.73
C LYS A 554 -22.19 -10.45 -36.84
N ASN A 555 -21.63 -10.49 -38.05
CA ASN A 555 -20.24 -10.80 -38.34
C ASN A 555 -19.33 -9.55 -38.42
N ARG A 556 -19.79 -8.38 -37.97
CA ARG A 556 -19.02 -7.13 -38.00
C ARG A 556 -18.51 -6.79 -36.61
N ILE A 557 -17.21 -6.55 -36.50
CA ILE A 557 -16.54 -6.05 -35.29
C ILE A 557 -16.01 -4.66 -35.62
N ASN A 558 -16.52 -3.64 -34.94
CA ASN A 558 -16.05 -2.26 -35.14
C ASN A 558 -15.54 -1.67 -33.84
N PHE A 559 -14.39 -1.02 -33.91
CA PHE A 559 -13.77 -0.31 -32.80
C PHE A 559 -12.85 0.78 -33.33
N VAL A 560 -12.60 1.78 -32.50
CA VAL A 560 -11.59 2.79 -32.81
C VAL A 560 -10.22 2.15 -32.68
N PHE A 561 -9.54 2.01 -33.80
CA PHE A 561 -8.17 1.53 -33.89
C PHE A 561 -7.30 2.61 -34.53
N THR A 562 -6.52 3.30 -33.71
CA THR A 562 -5.58 4.33 -34.16
C THR A 562 -4.18 3.78 -33.99
N LYS A 563 -3.71 2.97 -34.96
CA LYS A 563 -2.29 2.62 -35.04
C LYS A 563 -1.53 3.90 -35.39
N SER A 564 -0.52 4.27 -34.59
CA SER A 564 0.25 5.48 -34.84
C SER A 564 1.11 5.33 -36.11
N GLU A 565 1.35 6.43 -36.83
CA GLU A 565 2.25 6.44 -37.99
C GLU A 565 3.66 5.94 -37.60
N ALA A 566 4.08 6.22 -36.37
CA ALA A 566 5.32 5.70 -35.79
C ALA A 566 5.36 4.17 -35.80
N TYR A 567 4.29 3.48 -35.40
CA TYR A 567 4.27 2.01 -35.38
C TYR A 567 4.27 1.39 -36.78
N THR A 568 3.62 2.03 -37.75
CA THR A 568 3.71 1.59 -39.16
C THR A 568 5.16 1.67 -39.63
N TYR A 569 5.83 2.80 -39.39
CA TYR A 569 7.24 2.96 -39.73
C TYR A 569 8.16 1.96 -39.00
N LEU A 570 7.97 1.78 -37.69
CA LEU A 570 8.78 0.84 -36.90
C LEU A 570 8.57 -0.60 -37.35
N TYR A 571 7.35 -0.98 -37.74
CA TYR A 571 7.06 -2.28 -38.33
C TYR A 571 7.84 -2.49 -39.63
N ASP A 572 7.74 -1.53 -40.56
CA ASP A 572 8.42 -1.61 -41.86
C ASP A 572 9.95 -1.75 -41.68
N MET A 573 10.52 -1.01 -40.72
CA MET A 573 11.95 -1.08 -40.41
C MET A 573 12.35 -2.41 -39.75
N LEU A 574 11.51 -2.94 -38.84
CA LEU A 574 11.76 -4.23 -38.19
C LEU A 574 11.65 -5.39 -39.18
N ASP A 575 10.62 -5.42 -40.02
CA ASP A 575 10.46 -6.44 -41.08
C ASP A 575 11.65 -6.41 -42.05
N LYS A 576 12.02 -5.22 -42.51
CA LYS A 576 13.20 -5.04 -43.37
C LYS A 576 14.47 -5.55 -42.71
N TYR A 577 14.71 -5.20 -41.45
CA TYR A 577 15.87 -5.68 -40.70
C TYR A 577 15.91 -7.21 -40.61
N MET A 578 14.77 -7.84 -40.27
CA MET A 578 14.70 -9.30 -40.18
C MET A 578 14.99 -9.97 -41.53
N ARG A 579 14.40 -9.47 -42.62
CA ARG A 579 14.62 -10.01 -43.97
C ARG A 579 16.04 -9.79 -44.51
N GLU A 580 16.71 -8.73 -44.07
CA GLU A 580 18.11 -8.45 -44.47
C GLU A 580 19.13 -9.26 -43.67
N ASN A 581 18.81 -9.68 -42.44
CA ASN A 581 19.77 -10.30 -41.52
C ASN A 581 19.52 -11.79 -41.27
N PHE A 582 18.31 -12.30 -41.55
CA PHE A 582 17.91 -13.67 -41.29
C PHE A 582 17.44 -14.39 -42.55
N GLU A 583 17.60 -15.71 -42.54
CA GLU A 583 17.04 -16.57 -43.59
C GLU A 583 15.50 -16.54 -43.56
N GLU A 584 14.89 -16.73 -44.72
CA GLU A 584 13.43 -16.68 -44.89
C GLU A 584 12.69 -17.65 -43.95
N GLU A 585 13.25 -18.85 -43.72
CA GLU A 585 12.70 -19.82 -42.76
C GLU A 585 12.65 -19.27 -41.33
N ARG A 586 13.71 -18.57 -40.89
CA ARG A 586 13.76 -17.95 -39.56
C ARG A 586 12.76 -16.80 -39.46
N VAL A 587 12.66 -15.97 -40.49
CA VAL A 587 11.67 -14.87 -40.53
C VAL A 587 10.25 -15.44 -40.45
N LYS A 588 9.96 -16.51 -41.21
CA LYS A 588 8.68 -17.23 -41.12
C LYS A 588 8.42 -17.75 -39.70
N SER A 589 9.39 -18.40 -39.07
CA SER A 589 9.30 -18.88 -37.69
C SER A 589 8.96 -17.75 -36.69
N ILE A 590 9.63 -16.58 -36.81
CA ILE A 590 9.36 -15.39 -35.99
C ILE A 590 7.90 -14.93 -36.11
N TYR A 591 7.36 -14.82 -37.32
CA TYR A 591 5.97 -14.40 -37.53
C TYR A 591 4.95 -15.43 -37.02
N TYR A 592 5.26 -16.71 -37.09
CA TYR A 592 4.42 -17.75 -36.47
C TYR A 592 4.46 -17.68 -34.93
N HIS A 593 5.59 -17.32 -34.33
CA HIS A 593 5.64 -17.05 -32.89
C HIS A 593 4.77 -15.84 -32.49
N GLU A 594 4.67 -14.81 -33.33
CA GLU A 594 3.71 -13.71 -33.12
C GLU A 594 2.27 -14.23 -33.01
N ILE A 595 1.84 -15.10 -33.95
CA ILE A 595 0.51 -15.73 -33.90
C ILE A 595 0.32 -16.48 -32.58
N ILE A 596 1.32 -17.26 -32.15
CA ILE A 596 1.24 -18.03 -30.90
C ILE A 596 1.14 -17.09 -29.68
N HIS A 597 1.83 -15.96 -29.67
CA HIS A 597 1.67 -14.97 -28.60
C HIS A 597 0.26 -14.39 -28.53
N TRP A 598 -0.40 -14.17 -29.68
CA TRP A 598 -1.82 -13.81 -29.70
C TRP A 598 -2.72 -14.92 -29.16
N LEU A 599 -2.48 -16.17 -29.55
CA LEU A 599 -3.22 -17.33 -29.00
C LEU A 599 -3.05 -17.45 -27.48
N ARG A 600 -1.83 -17.24 -26.97
CA ARG A 600 -1.51 -17.26 -25.53
C ARG A 600 -2.23 -16.15 -24.74
N LEU A 601 -2.45 -14.99 -25.36
CA LEU A 601 -3.13 -13.86 -24.75
C LEU A 601 -4.63 -14.12 -24.54
N MET A 602 -5.27 -14.83 -25.47
CA MET A 602 -6.72 -14.96 -25.54
C MET A 602 -7.38 -15.57 -24.29
N PRO A 603 -6.91 -16.68 -23.69
CA PRO A 603 -7.50 -17.25 -22.48
C PRO A 603 -7.67 -16.23 -21.35
N TYR A 604 -6.62 -15.45 -21.09
CA TYR A 604 -6.64 -14.43 -20.04
C TYR A 604 -7.69 -13.34 -20.32
N LYS A 605 -7.83 -12.93 -21.58
CA LYS A 605 -8.81 -11.91 -22.00
C LYS A 605 -10.24 -12.46 -22.02
N ILE A 606 -10.43 -13.74 -22.32
CA ILE A 606 -11.74 -14.41 -22.21
C ILE A 606 -12.22 -14.39 -20.76
N GLU A 607 -11.33 -14.68 -19.80
CA GLU A 607 -11.65 -14.75 -18.38
C GLU A 607 -11.89 -13.37 -17.75
N LYS A 608 -11.09 -12.35 -18.09
CA LYS A 608 -11.13 -11.05 -17.41
C LYS A 608 -11.88 -9.92 -18.13
N ASN A 609 -11.99 -9.94 -19.47
CA ASN A 609 -12.33 -8.74 -20.23
C ASN A 609 -13.76 -8.73 -20.82
N GLY A 610 -14.57 -9.75 -20.55
CA GLY A 610 -15.97 -9.82 -21.00
C GLY A 610 -16.11 -9.52 -22.50
N LYS A 611 -16.94 -8.53 -22.87
CA LYS A 611 -17.15 -8.14 -24.28
C LYS A 611 -15.87 -7.62 -24.98
N ARG A 612 -14.90 -7.06 -24.24
CA ARG A 612 -13.65 -6.52 -24.82
C ARG A 612 -12.73 -7.61 -25.38
N VAL A 613 -13.00 -8.90 -25.12
CA VAL A 613 -12.30 -10.02 -25.76
C VAL A 613 -12.33 -9.94 -27.29
N LEU A 614 -13.39 -9.34 -27.85
CA LEU A 614 -13.57 -9.17 -29.30
C LEU A 614 -12.48 -8.31 -29.95
N LEU A 615 -11.90 -7.36 -29.21
CA LEU A 615 -10.79 -6.53 -29.70
C LEU A 615 -9.55 -7.39 -29.97
N PHE A 616 -9.21 -8.25 -29.01
CA PHE A 616 -8.04 -9.13 -29.12
C PHE A 616 -8.26 -10.26 -30.11
N TYR A 617 -9.50 -10.74 -30.24
CA TYR A 617 -9.86 -11.69 -31.30
C TYR A 617 -9.71 -11.07 -32.69
N ALA A 618 -10.18 -9.83 -32.88
CA ALA A 618 -9.98 -9.11 -34.12
C ALA A 618 -8.50 -8.87 -34.42
N GLY A 619 -7.71 -8.44 -33.42
CA GLY A 619 -6.25 -8.31 -33.52
C GLY A 619 -5.56 -9.59 -33.99
N MET A 620 -5.89 -10.71 -33.34
CA MET A 620 -5.36 -12.03 -33.70
C MET A 620 -5.69 -12.42 -35.15
N LEU A 621 -6.93 -12.20 -35.62
CA LEU A 621 -7.32 -12.51 -37.00
C LEU A 621 -6.61 -11.61 -38.03
N MET A 622 -6.39 -10.34 -37.71
CA MET A 622 -5.63 -9.43 -38.57
C MET A 622 -4.19 -9.92 -38.73
N VAL A 623 -3.53 -10.28 -37.62
CA VAL A 623 -2.17 -10.82 -37.67
C VAL A 623 -2.11 -12.16 -38.41
N MET A 624 -3.03 -13.09 -38.15
CA MET A 624 -3.08 -14.36 -38.87
C MET A 624 -3.26 -14.17 -40.38
N TYR A 625 -4.11 -13.22 -40.78
CA TYR A 625 -4.31 -12.86 -42.18
C TYR A 625 -3.02 -12.33 -42.81
N ASP A 626 -2.33 -11.37 -42.18
CA ASP A 626 -1.11 -10.79 -42.72
C ASP A 626 0.02 -11.84 -42.82
N VAL A 627 0.19 -12.68 -41.79
CA VAL A 627 1.23 -13.73 -41.79
C VAL A 627 0.96 -14.83 -42.83
N VAL A 628 -0.27 -15.33 -42.93
CA VAL A 628 -0.60 -16.40 -43.90
C VAL A 628 -0.49 -15.88 -45.34
N ASN A 629 -0.94 -14.65 -45.61
CA ASN A 629 -0.77 -14.09 -46.95
C ASN A 629 0.71 -13.95 -47.32
N ASN A 630 1.54 -13.46 -46.40
CA ASN A 630 2.94 -13.18 -46.66
C ASN A 630 3.81 -14.44 -46.83
N PHE A 631 3.42 -15.59 -46.27
CA PHE A 631 4.30 -16.78 -46.23
C PHE A 631 3.68 -18.07 -46.79
N GLU A 632 2.37 -18.10 -47.01
CA GLU A 632 1.66 -19.30 -47.50
C GLU A 632 0.95 -19.06 -48.83
N GLU A 633 0.38 -17.87 -49.05
CA GLU A 633 -0.39 -17.55 -50.26
C GLU A 633 0.44 -16.86 -51.36
N GLU A 634 1.65 -16.37 -51.07
CA GLU A 634 2.62 -15.85 -52.07
C GLU A 634 3.44 -16.97 -52.76
N LYS A 635 2.77 -18.00 -53.33
CA LYS A 635 3.40 -18.97 -54.24
C LYS A 635 2.82 -18.93 -55.65
#